data_AF-A0ABC9AI92-F1
#
_entry.id   AF-A0ABC9AI92-F1
#
_cell.length_a   1.000
_cell.length_b   1.000
_cell.length_c   1.000
_cell.angle_alpha   90.00
_cell.angle_beta   90.00
_cell.angle_gamma   90.00
#
_symmetry.space_group_name_H-M   'P 1'
#
loop_
_entity.id
_entity.type
_entity.pdbx_description
1 polymer ?
#
loop_
_entity_poly.entity_id
_entity_poly.type
_entity_poly.pdbx_seq_one_letter_code
_entity_poly.pdbx_strand_id
1 'polypeptide(L)'
;MPSSFFHSFQAPDVIASEIGNLMPSYVTVIQRSTFIPYVRGLQNLDYVGRRAAVGEIARRQMFRHPSDVIFNTKKLVGKQFDDYHVQEMRKKVPFGIVKGPRGEAWVEVHGMKFSPVEMTKAIFAKLKDIVQMNQFHHVLKAVISVPAFFSVQQRKDIISAGNGAGFEVLQLIDEPTAAALSSTAVKEGVVVVFGMGAGSYSISVLQMSGTDIETKVQFDDPSMGGDQFDDILVDYFVKEIIRLHSVDIRDDKHAIVRLVAEAEKTKVRLSTEPEVRVLIPCLTGSADGPIDLNITVSRAKFENLVGHLAEQIQVKCQNIVKDAKLTNEDIREIIIMGGDDKSS
;
A
#
# COMPACT_ATOMS: atom_id res chain seq x y z
N MET A 1 -39.87 -11.51 -21.73
CA MET A 1 -38.46 -11.12 -21.87
C MET A 1 -38.29 -10.42 -23.21
N PRO A 2 -37.52 -9.34 -23.25
CA PRO A 2 -36.20 -9.50 -23.83
C PRO A 2 -35.10 -8.98 -22.91
N SER A 3 -34.17 -9.88 -22.64
CA SER A 3 -32.84 -9.67 -22.12
C SER A 3 -31.93 -9.17 -23.23
N SER A 4 -31.37 -7.96 -23.10
CA SER A 4 -30.11 -7.58 -23.75
C SER A 4 -29.71 -6.16 -23.36
N PHE A 5 -29.05 -6.01 -22.21
CA PHE A 5 -28.19 -4.84 -21.94
C PHE A 5 -27.00 -5.33 -21.12
N PHE A 6 -26.14 -6.13 -21.75
CA PHE A 6 -24.80 -6.36 -21.26
C PHE A 6 -23.85 -6.09 -22.42
N HIS A 7 -23.31 -4.87 -22.45
CA HIS A 7 -22.16 -4.58 -23.28
C HIS A 7 -21.02 -5.49 -22.81
N SER A 8 -20.45 -6.23 -23.75
CA SER A 8 -19.16 -6.90 -23.58
C SER A 8 -18.16 -5.87 -23.03
N PHE A 9 -17.76 -6.03 -21.77
CA PHE A 9 -16.74 -5.20 -21.16
C PHE A 9 -15.40 -5.59 -21.79
N GLN A 10 -15.04 -4.95 -22.90
CA GLN A 10 -13.67 -5.00 -23.39
C GLN A 10 -12.84 -4.21 -22.38
N ALA A 11 -11.91 -4.87 -21.70
CA ALA A 11 -10.95 -4.19 -20.86
C ALA A 11 -10.26 -3.10 -21.71
N PRO A 12 -10.34 -1.82 -21.32
CA PRO A 12 -9.70 -0.76 -22.09
C PRO A 12 -8.20 -1.01 -22.16
N ASP A 13 -7.57 -0.62 -23.28
CA ASP A 13 -6.13 -0.70 -23.44
C ASP A 13 -5.46 -0.06 -22.22
N VAL A 14 -4.71 -0.87 -21.47
CA VAL A 14 -3.92 -0.41 -20.34
C VAL A 14 -2.79 0.42 -20.93
N ILE A 15 -3.00 1.72 -21.01
CA ILE A 15 -1.89 2.65 -21.24
C ILE A 15 -1.06 2.55 -19.97
N ALA A 16 0.04 1.78 -20.05
CA ALA A 16 1.11 1.77 -19.07
C ALA A 16 1.77 3.16 -19.06
N SER A 17 1.03 4.15 -18.57
CA SER A 17 1.56 5.48 -18.29
C SER A 17 2.33 5.43 -16.98
N GLU A 18 3.22 6.41 -16.81
CA GLU A 18 4.19 6.63 -15.73
C GLU A 18 3.68 6.52 -14.26
N ILE A 19 2.44 6.08 -14.04
CA ILE A 19 1.81 5.77 -12.75
C ILE A 19 2.51 4.59 -12.05
N GLY A 20 3.11 3.66 -12.79
CA GLY A 20 3.77 2.46 -12.22
C GLY A 20 4.90 2.75 -11.21
N ASN A 21 5.54 3.92 -11.31
CA ASN A 21 6.57 4.36 -10.36
C ASN A 21 6.08 5.42 -9.35
N LEU A 22 4.84 5.90 -9.50
CA LEU A 22 4.27 6.84 -8.55
C LEU A 22 3.71 6.02 -7.40
N MET A 23 4.22 6.25 -6.19
CA MET A 23 3.66 5.71 -4.96
C MET A 23 2.67 6.72 -4.36
N PRO A 24 1.45 6.90 -4.90
CA PRO A 24 0.54 7.95 -4.43
C PRO A 24 0.09 7.73 -2.97
N SER A 25 0.49 6.62 -2.34
CA SER A 25 0.23 6.29 -0.94
C SER A 25 0.76 7.30 0.08
N TYR A 26 1.68 8.19 -0.30
CA TYR A 26 2.25 9.22 0.59
C TYR A 26 1.55 10.57 0.40
N VAL A 27 1.13 11.20 1.50
CA VAL A 27 0.42 12.50 1.49
C VAL A 27 0.99 13.43 2.57
N THR A 28 1.22 14.70 2.25
CA THR A 28 1.59 15.75 3.22
C THR A 28 0.95 17.08 2.84
N VAL A 29 0.92 18.06 3.75
CA VAL A 29 0.34 19.39 3.51
C VAL A 29 1.45 20.42 3.34
N ILE A 30 1.42 21.16 2.24
CA ILE A 30 2.41 22.20 1.94
C ILE A 30 1.99 23.51 2.63
N GLN A 31 2.82 24.02 3.54
CA GLN A 31 2.69 25.37 4.07
C GLN A 31 3.12 26.42 3.02
N ARG A 32 2.43 27.57 2.96
CA ARG A 32 2.66 28.61 1.94
C ARG A 32 4.07 29.22 1.94
N SER A 33 4.87 29.07 3.01
CA SER A 33 6.15 29.77 3.18
C SER A 33 7.37 29.07 2.54
N THR A 34 7.29 27.79 2.19
CA THR A 34 8.41 27.01 1.59
C THR A 34 8.34 26.96 0.07
N PHE A 35 8.15 28.12 -0.58
CA PHE A 35 8.11 28.21 -2.04
C PHE A 35 9.53 28.15 -2.62
N ILE A 36 9.98 26.95 -3.00
CA ILE A 36 11.19 26.75 -3.80
C ILE A 36 10.87 27.16 -5.26
N PRO A 37 11.59 28.12 -5.88
CA PRO A 37 11.22 28.69 -7.19
C PRO A 37 11.22 27.70 -8.38
N TYR A 38 11.72 26.48 -8.21
CA TYR A 38 11.99 25.56 -9.32
C TYR A 38 10.78 24.72 -9.79
N VAL A 39 9.61 24.85 -9.16
CA VAL A 39 8.41 24.04 -9.52
C VAL A 39 7.36 24.88 -10.26
N ARG A 40 7.79 25.76 -11.17
CA ARG A 40 6.86 26.51 -12.04
C ARG A 40 6.39 25.73 -13.28
N GLY A 41 6.94 24.54 -13.55
CA GLY A 41 6.63 23.75 -14.74
C GLY A 41 5.63 22.60 -14.58
N LEU A 42 5.18 22.27 -13.36
CA LEU A 42 4.36 21.07 -13.09
C LEU A 42 3.18 21.29 -12.14
N GLN A 43 2.87 22.55 -11.80
CA GLN A 43 1.83 22.88 -10.82
C GLN A 43 0.88 23.94 -11.36
N ASN A 44 0.02 23.53 -12.27
CA ASN A 44 -1.33 24.07 -12.31
C ASN A 44 -2.25 22.92 -11.96
N LEU A 45 -2.90 22.98 -10.79
CA LEU A 45 -4.31 22.66 -10.53
C LEU A 45 -4.51 22.42 -9.02
N ASP A 46 -5.23 23.35 -8.40
CA ASP A 46 -5.70 23.31 -7.02
C ASP A 46 -7.05 22.54 -6.95
N TYR A 47 -7.35 21.87 -5.83
CA TYR A 47 -8.58 22.09 -5.03
C TYR A 47 -8.65 21.18 -3.78
N VAL A 48 -8.17 21.68 -2.63
CA VAL A 48 -8.85 21.67 -1.29
C VAL A 48 -8.20 22.77 -0.42
N GLY A 49 -8.24 24.05 -0.80
CA GLY A 49 -7.92 25.20 0.09
C GLY A 49 -6.54 25.28 0.80
N ARG A 50 -5.70 24.24 0.70
CA ARG A 50 -4.35 24.04 1.25
C ARG A 50 -3.69 23.00 0.32
N ARG A 51 -2.54 23.32 -0.29
CA ARG A 51 -1.91 22.45 -1.30
C ARG A 51 -1.41 21.17 -0.63
N ALA A 52 -1.95 20.00 -0.97
CA ALA A 52 -1.40 18.72 -0.55
C ALA A 52 -0.32 18.26 -1.54
N ALA A 53 0.81 17.79 -1.05
CA ALA A 53 1.74 16.99 -1.85
C ALA A 53 1.35 15.52 -1.73
N VAL A 54 1.36 14.82 -2.87
CA VAL A 54 1.03 13.40 -2.96
C VAL A 54 2.13 12.69 -3.73
N GLY A 55 2.40 11.44 -3.38
CA GLY A 55 3.35 10.59 -4.07
C GLY A 55 4.80 10.87 -3.71
N GLU A 56 5.68 10.76 -4.69
CA GLU A 56 7.13 10.94 -4.52
C GLU A 56 7.50 12.31 -3.90
N ILE A 57 6.73 13.36 -4.21
CA ILE A 57 6.92 14.69 -3.61
C ILE A 57 6.71 14.63 -2.09
N ALA A 58 5.68 13.92 -1.63
CA ALA A 58 5.43 13.72 -0.20
C ALA A 58 6.46 12.79 0.43
N ARG A 59 6.80 11.67 -0.24
CA ARG A 59 7.81 10.70 0.23
C ARG A 59 9.16 11.38 0.51
N ARG A 60 9.60 12.32 -0.34
CA ARG A 60 10.85 13.07 -0.14
C ARG A 60 10.84 13.96 1.10
N GLN A 61 9.68 14.47 1.51
CA GLN A 61 9.58 15.27 2.73
C GLN A 61 9.77 14.43 3.99
N MET A 62 9.54 13.12 3.92
CA MET A 62 9.58 12.21 5.08
C MET A 62 10.95 12.20 5.76
N PHE A 63 12.04 12.37 5.01
CA PHE A 63 13.40 12.45 5.58
C PHE A 63 13.64 13.72 6.40
N ARG A 64 12.92 14.81 6.10
CA ARG A 64 13.04 16.11 6.79
C ARG A 64 11.98 16.31 7.86
N HIS A 65 10.76 15.86 7.57
CA HIS A 65 9.57 16.07 8.40
C HIS A 65 8.78 14.75 8.49
N PRO A 66 9.33 13.72 9.17
CA PRO A 66 8.74 12.38 9.18
C PRO A 66 7.34 12.36 9.78
N SER A 67 7.04 13.22 10.76
CA SER A 67 5.72 13.32 11.38
C SER A 67 4.66 14.00 10.52
N ASP A 68 5.03 14.64 9.41
CA ASP A 68 4.12 15.38 8.55
C ASP A 68 3.77 14.64 7.25
N VAL A 69 4.30 13.43 7.05
CA VAL A 69 4.01 12.59 5.88
C VAL A 69 3.17 11.39 6.30
N ILE A 70 1.95 11.33 5.78
CA ILE A 70 1.01 10.24 6.00
C ILE A 70 1.20 9.17 4.93
N PHE A 71 1.22 7.91 5.36
CA PHE A 71 1.23 6.74 4.49
C PHE A 71 0.41 5.61 5.12
N ASN A 72 0.13 4.56 4.34
CA ASN A 72 -0.68 3.41 4.78
C ASN A 72 -2.08 3.80 5.30
N THR A 73 -2.63 4.93 4.83
CA THR A 73 -3.94 5.46 5.27
C THR A 73 -5.10 4.49 5.03
N LYS A 74 -4.97 3.60 4.03
CA LYS A 74 -5.94 2.53 3.75
C LYS A 74 -6.23 1.67 4.99
N LYS A 75 -5.24 1.44 5.86
CA LYS A 75 -5.39 0.69 7.12
C LYS A 75 -6.31 1.36 8.14
N LEU A 76 -6.54 2.68 8.01
CA LEU A 76 -7.35 3.47 8.94
C LEU A 76 -8.79 3.68 8.47
N VAL A 77 -9.10 3.41 7.20
CA VAL A 77 -10.45 3.63 6.64
C VAL A 77 -11.47 2.80 7.40
N GLY A 78 -12.48 3.46 7.96
CA GLY A 78 -13.57 2.82 8.73
C GLY A 78 -13.16 2.27 10.11
N LYS A 79 -11.94 2.56 10.59
CA LYS A 79 -11.47 2.07 11.90
C LYS A 79 -11.76 3.07 13.03
N GLN A 80 -12.03 2.52 14.22
CA GLN A 80 -12.12 3.31 15.46
C GLN A 80 -10.71 3.60 15.98
N PHE A 81 -10.53 4.75 16.62
CA PHE A 81 -9.25 5.14 17.22
C PHE A 81 -8.76 4.09 18.22
N ASP A 82 -9.68 3.52 19.00
CA ASP A 82 -9.39 2.55 20.06
C ASP A 82 -9.22 1.09 19.53
N ASP A 83 -9.28 0.85 18.21
CA ASP A 83 -9.04 -0.47 17.60
C ASP A 83 -7.59 -0.92 17.86
N TYR A 84 -7.40 -2.19 18.24
CA TYR A 84 -6.10 -2.78 18.53
C TYR A 84 -5.07 -2.55 17.39
N HIS A 85 -5.45 -2.76 16.13
CA HIS A 85 -4.55 -2.59 15.00
C HIS A 85 -4.17 -1.12 14.77
N VAL A 86 -5.06 -0.19 15.12
CA VAL A 86 -4.78 1.25 15.07
C VAL A 86 -3.77 1.63 16.15
N GLN A 87 -3.92 1.08 17.36
CA GLN A 87 -2.96 1.32 18.46
C GLN A 87 -1.58 0.73 18.15
N GLU A 88 -1.52 -0.45 17.55
CA GLU A 88 -0.25 -1.04 17.09
C GLU A 88 0.40 -0.19 16.00
N MET A 89 -0.36 0.29 15.00
CA MET A 89 0.15 1.18 13.96
C MET A 89 0.70 2.48 14.56
N ARG A 90 0.00 3.07 15.54
CA ARG A 90 0.39 4.32 16.20
C ARG A 90 1.74 4.25 16.91
N LYS A 91 2.17 3.06 17.35
CA LYS A 91 3.50 2.85 17.94
C LYS A 91 4.63 2.85 16.91
N LYS A 92 4.31 2.57 15.65
CA LYS A 92 5.29 2.34 14.57
C LYS A 92 5.43 3.53 13.63
N VAL A 93 4.34 4.27 13.38
CA VAL A 93 4.35 5.39 12.43
C VAL A 93 4.87 6.69 13.07
N PRO A 94 5.60 7.52 12.32
CA PRO A 94 6.14 8.78 12.85
C PRO A 94 5.10 9.90 12.95
N PHE A 95 3.98 9.79 12.23
CA PHE A 95 2.91 10.79 12.19
C PHE A 95 1.84 10.54 13.26
N GLY A 96 1.05 11.57 13.56
CA GLY A 96 -0.01 11.48 14.56
C GLY A 96 -1.21 10.70 14.04
N ILE A 97 -1.61 9.66 14.76
CA ILE A 97 -2.97 9.09 14.68
C ILE A 97 -3.74 9.60 15.89
N VAL A 98 -4.91 10.21 15.65
CA VAL A 98 -5.72 10.92 16.65
C VAL A 98 -7.18 10.53 16.56
N LYS A 99 -7.91 10.75 17.66
CA LYS A 99 -9.35 10.49 17.73
C LYS A 99 -10.11 11.56 16.95
N GLY A 100 -10.91 11.12 15.98
CA GLY A 100 -11.82 11.94 15.19
C GLY A 100 -13.12 12.27 15.95
N PRO A 101 -14.01 13.09 15.34
CA PRO A 101 -15.20 13.61 16.01
C PRO A 101 -16.15 12.53 16.53
N ARG A 102 -16.21 11.37 15.87
CA ARG A 102 -17.08 10.24 16.24
C ARG A 102 -16.32 9.06 16.86
N GLY A 103 -15.07 9.28 17.28
CA GLY A 103 -14.19 8.23 17.80
C GLY A 103 -13.37 7.48 16.75
N GLU A 104 -13.53 7.83 15.47
CA GLU A 104 -12.80 7.25 14.33
C GLU A 104 -11.30 7.54 14.39
N ALA A 105 -10.48 6.69 13.78
CA ALA A 105 -9.04 6.92 13.65
C ALA A 105 -8.79 7.97 12.55
N TRP A 106 -8.29 9.14 12.93
CA TRP A 106 -7.89 10.22 12.03
C TRP A 106 -6.37 10.39 12.07
N VAL A 107 -5.83 11.12 11.10
CA VAL A 107 -4.41 11.46 11.04
C VAL A 107 -4.20 12.95 11.29
N GLU A 108 -3.04 13.32 11.81
CA GLU A 108 -2.66 14.70 12.09
C GLU A 108 -1.40 15.08 11.31
N VAL A 109 -1.46 16.19 10.58
CA VAL A 109 -0.35 16.78 9.82
C VAL A 109 -0.28 18.26 10.16
N HIS A 110 0.87 18.74 10.63
CA HIS A 110 1.05 20.14 11.05
C HIS A 110 -0.09 20.67 11.97
N GLY A 111 -0.53 19.86 12.94
CA GLY A 111 -1.62 20.24 13.87
C GLY A 111 -3.03 20.18 13.29
N MET A 112 -3.17 19.85 12.00
CA MET A 112 -4.47 19.72 11.32
C MET A 112 -4.88 18.26 11.26
N LYS A 113 -6.13 17.98 11.61
CA LYS A 113 -6.68 16.64 11.61
C LYS A 113 -7.41 16.36 10.30
N PHE A 114 -7.20 15.18 9.76
CA PHE A 114 -7.83 14.71 8.53
C PHE A 114 -8.36 13.31 8.72
N SER A 115 -9.54 13.07 8.18
CA SER A 115 -10.09 11.73 8.04
C SER A 115 -9.31 10.91 7.01
N PRO A 116 -9.29 9.56 7.14
CA PRO A 116 -8.75 8.69 6.10
C PRO A 116 -9.38 8.94 4.72
N VAL A 117 -10.67 9.31 4.68
CA VAL A 117 -11.40 9.62 3.45
C VAL A 117 -10.87 10.87 2.75
N GLU A 118 -10.55 11.92 3.50
CA GLU A 118 -9.94 13.14 2.96
C GLU A 118 -8.55 12.86 2.37
N MET A 119 -7.77 12.00 3.03
CA MET A 119 -6.47 11.55 2.52
C MET A 119 -6.62 10.72 1.24
N THR A 120 -7.56 9.77 1.19
CA THR A 120 -7.87 9.01 -0.03
C THR A 120 -8.35 9.92 -1.17
N LYS A 121 -9.15 10.95 -0.87
CA LYS A 121 -9.57 11.94 -1.86
C LYS A 121 -8.37 12.69 -2.45
N ALA A 122 -7.38 13.09 -1.64
CA ALA A 122 -6.17 13.74 -2.14
C ALA A 122 -5.38 12.83 -3.09
N ILE A 123 -5.30 11.54 -2.77
CA ILE A 123 -4.69 10.51 -3.62
C ILE A 123 -5.42 10.41 -4.96
N PHE A 124 -6.76 10.30 -4.93
CA PHE A 124 -7.58 10.23 -6.13
C PHE A 124 -7.50 11.51 -6.98
N ALA A 125 -7.47 12.69 -6.36
CA ALA A 125 -7.29 13.94 -7.09
C ALA A 125 -5.96 13.95 -7.84
N LYS A 126 -4.88 13.47 -7.23
CA LYS A 126 -3.57 13.36 -7.91
C LYS A 126 -3.62 12.38 -9.08
N LEU A 127 -4.30 11.24 -8.95
CA LEU A 127 -4.49 10.28 -10.04
C LEU A 127 -5.27 10.90 -11.20
N LYS A 128 -6.34 11.66 -10.90
CA LYS A 128 -7.08 12.41 -11.90
C LYS A 128 -6.18 13.38 -12.66
N ASP A 129 -5.37 14.16 -11.96
CA ASP A 129 -4.46 15.12 -12.61
C ASP A 129 -3.50 14.42 -13.58
N ILE A 130 -2.95 13.27 -13.19
CA ILE A 130 -2.04 12.48 -14.05
C ILE A 130 -2.75 11.99 -15.31
N VAL A 131 -3.98 11.50 -15.20
CA VAL A 131 -4.77 11.08 -16.35
C VAL A 131 -5.06 12.28 -17.27
N GLN A 132 -5.47 13.42 -16.70
CA GLN A 132 -5.81 14.63 -17.47
C GLN A 132 -4.60 15.26 -18.18
N MET A 133 -3.38 15.09 -17.63
CA MET A 133 -2.14 15.51 -18.30
C MET A 133 -1.87 14.72 -19.59
N ASN A 134 -2.31 13.47 -19.67
CA ASN A 134 -2.10 12.59 -20.82
C ASN A 134 -3.29 12.56 -21.78
N GLN A 135 -4.51 12.75 -21.27
CA GLN A 135 -5.74 12.67 -22.04
C GLN A 135 -6.70 13.79 -21.62
N PHE A 136 -7.05 14.67 -22.56
CA PHE A 136 -7.97 15.77 -22.30
C PHE A 136 -9.42 15.28 -22.26
N HIS A 137 -9.93 15.01 -21.06
CA HIS A 137 -11.34 14.71 -20.81
C HIS A 137 -11.90 15.59 -19.70
N HIS A 138 -13.11 16.12 -19.92
CA HIS A 138 -13.80 17.00 -18.96
C HIS A 138 -14.35 16.25 -17.74
N VAL A 139 -14.84 15.02 -17.94
CA VAL A 139 -15.37 14.15 -16.88
C VAL A 139 -14.69 12.80 -17.01
N LEU A 140 -14.04 12.36 -15.92
CA LEU A 140 -13.45 11.02 -15.84
C LEU A 140 -14.41 10.11 -15.10
N LYS A 141 -14.79 9.00 -15.74
CA LYS A 141 -15.51 7.90 -15.10
C LYS A 141 -14.50 6.90 -14.54
N ALA A 142 -14.77 6.34 -13.37
CA ALA A 142 -13.85 5.43 -12.71
C ALA A 142 -14.55 4.17 -12.17
N VAL A 143 -13.87 3.04 -12.33
CA VAL A 143 -14.09 1.83 -11.55
C VAL A 143 -12.95 1.76 -10.54
N ILE A 144 -13.28 1.61 -9.24
CA ILE A 144 -12.26 1.63 -8.17
C ILE A 144 -12.18 0.25 -7.54
N SER A 145 -10.99 -0.33 -7.51
CA SER A 145 -10.76 -1.60 -6.80
C SER A 145 -10.69 -1.37 -5.28
N VAL A 146 -11.26 -2.30 -4.53
CA VAL A 146 -11.21 -2.32 -3.05
C VAL A 146 -10.97 -3.74 -2.55
N PRO A 147 -10.40 -3.92 -1.35
CA PRO A 147 -10.32 -5.24 -0.74
C PRO A 147 -11.71 -5.82 -0.53
N ALA A 148 -11.91 -7.11 -0.82
CA ALA A 148 -13.26 -7.68 -0.77
C ALA A 148 -13.85 -7.64 0.66
N PHE A 149 -13.00 -7.71 1.69
CA PHE A 149 -13.39 -7.59 3.10
C PHE A 149 -13.84 -6.18 3.53
N PHE A 150 -13.77 -5.16 2.67
CA PHE A 150 -14.28 -3.84 3.01
C PHE A 150 -15.80 -3.88 3.28
N SER A 151 -16.19 -3.37 4.45
CA SER A 151 -17.58 -3.21 4.86
C SER A 151 -18.35 -2.27 3.93
N VAL A 152 -19.68 -2.34 3.99
CA VAL A 152 -20.58 -1.43 3.25
C VAL A 152 -20.25 0.04 3.52
N GLN A 153 -19.89 0.39 4.76
CA GLN A 153 -19.52 1.77 5.10
C GLN A 153 -18.18 2.17 4.47
N GLN A 154 -17.15 1.33 4.58
CA GLN A 154 -15.84 1.61 3.95
C GLN A 154 -15.96 1.75 2.43
N ARG A 155 -16.80 0.94 1.77
CA ARG A 155 -17.10 1.05 0.34
C ARG A 155 -17.75 2.39 -0.01
N LYS A 156 -18.74 2.84 0.78
CA LYS A 156 -19.34 4.18 0.63
C LYS A 156 -18.31 5.29 0.80
N ASP A 157 -17.40 5.14 1.76
CA ASP A 157 -16.34 6.12 2.01
C ASP A 157 -15.39 6.24 0.81
N ILE A 158 -15.03 5.12 0.16
CA ILE A 158 -14.22 5.12 -1.07
C ILE A 158 -14.97 5.79 -2.24
N ILE A 159 -16.25 5.48 -2.44
CA ILE A 159 -17.08 6.15 -3.47
C ILE A 159 -17.14 7.66 -3.21
N SER A 160 -17.35 8.05 -1.95
CA SER A 160 -17.36 9.46 -1.56
C SER A 160 -16.02 10.15 -1.82
N ALA A 161 -14.90 9.47 -1.56
CA ALA A 161 -13.58 10.00 -1.87
C ALA A 161 -13.38 10.18 -3.39
N GLY A 162 -13.80 9.21 -4.21
CA GLY A 162 -13.70 9.26 -5.67
C GLY A 162 -14.54 10.38 -6.28
N ASN A 163 -15.82 10.48 -5.88
CA ASN A 163 -16.71 11.57 -6.28
C ASN A 163 -16.16 12.92 -5.82
N GLY A 164 -15.66 12.99 -4.59
CA GLY A 164 -15.06 14.19 -4.02
C GLY A 164 -13.78 14.63 -4.73
N ALA A 165 -13.05 13.72 -5.37
CA ALA A 165 -11.89 13.99 -6.24
C ALA A 165 -12.31 14.39 -7.67
N GLY A 166 -13.60 14.31 -7.99
CA GLY A 166 -14.15 14.69 -9.29
C GLY A 166 -14.06 13.57 -10.34
N PHE A 167 -14.08 12.31 -9.91
CA PHE A 167 -14.46 11.18 -10.75
C PHE A 167 -15.98 10.96 -10.69
N GLU A 168 -16.56 10.46 -11.76
CA GLU A 168 -17.86 9.78 -11.72
C GLU A 168 -17.59 8.29 -11.40
N VAL A 169 -17.76 7.89 -10.13
CA VAL A 169 -17.52 6.51 -9.72
C VAL A 169 -18.68 5.63 -10.20
N LEU A 170 -18.41 4.78 -11.20
CA LEU A 170 -19.41 3.91 -11.81
C LEU A 170 -19.74 2.71 -10.93
N GLN A 171 -18.68 2.06 -10.42
CA GLN A 171 -18.79 0.88 -9.56
C GLN A 171 -17.51 0.69 -8.76
N LEU A 172 -17.62 -0.06 -7.67
CA LEU A 172 -16.47 -0.67 -7.03
C LEU A 172 -16.32 -2.09 -7.55
N ILE A 173 -15.08 -2.55 -7.62
CA ILE A 173 -14.76 -3.94 -7.92
C ILE A 173 -13.87 -4.52 -6.83
N ASP A 174 -14.03 -5.80 -6.52
CA ASP A 174 -13.14 -6.45 -5.57
C ASP A 174 -11.78 -6.66 -6.22
N GLU A 175 -10.72 -6.34 -5.48
CA GLU A 175 -9.32 -6.52 -5.91
C GLU A 175 -9.03 -7.90 -6.54
N PRO A 176 -9.41 -9.05 -5.93
CA PRO A 176 -9.18 -10.35 -6.55
C PRO A 176 -9.99 -10.57 -7.85
N THR A 177 -11.21 -10.04 -7.92
CA THR A 177 -12.03 -10.10 -9.14
C THR A 177 -11.42 -9.26 -10.26
N ALA A 178 -10.92 -8.05 -9.94
CA ALA A 178 -10.24 -7.20 -10.90
C ALA A 178 -8.97 -7.88 -11.44
N ALA A 179 -8.20 -8.55 -10.58
CA ALA A 179 -7.03 -9.32 -10.99
C ALA A 179 -7.41 -10.49 -11.92
N ALA A 180 -8.45 -11.26 -11.57
CA ALA A 180 -8.94 -12.34 -12.41
C ALA A 180 -9.47 -11.86 -13.76
N LEU A 181 -10.20 -10.75 -13.81
CA LEU A 181 -10.65 -10.14 -15.08
C LEU A 181 -9.49 -9.63 -15.95
N SER A 182 -8.35 -9.27 -15.33
CA SER A 182 -7.16 -8.86 -16.08
C SER A 182 -6.39 -10.04 -16.69
N SER A 183 -6.57 -11.26 -16.18
CA SER A 183 -5.96 -12.45 -16.80
C SER A 183 -6.68 -12.81 -18.09
N THR A 184 -5.91 -12.95 -19.17
CA THR A 184 -6.42 -13.41 -20.46
C THR A 184 -6.29 -14.92 -20.65
N ALA A 185 -5.64 -15.63 -19.71
CA ALA A 185 -5.23 -17.02 -19.88
C ALA A 185 -6.36 -18.02 -19.62
N VAL A 186 -7.22 -17.77 -18.64
CA VAL A 186 -8.32 -18.68 -18.27
C VAL A 186 -9.66 -17.96 -18.35
N LYS A 187 -10.55 -18.43 -19.25
CA LYS A 187 -11.93 -17.94 -19.37
C LYS A 187 -12.95 -18.81 -18.62
N GLU A 188 -12.60 -20.06 -18.34
CA GLU A 188 -13.44 -21.01 -17.64
C GLU A 188 -12.60 -21.92 -16.76
N GLY A 189 -13.07 -22.19 -15.54
CA GLY A 189 -12.39 -23.04 -14.56
C GLY A 189 -12.15 -22.34 -13.23
N VAL A 190 -11.46 -23.02 -12.31
CA VAL A 190 -11.11 -22.43 -11.03
C VAL A 190 -9.78 -21.69 -11.14
N VAL A 191 -9.75 -20.45 -10.65
CA VAL A 191 -8.55 -19.63 -10.52
C VAL A 191 -8.34 -19.29 -9.05
N VAL A 192 -7.10 -19.36 -8.58
CA VAL A 192 -6.72 -18.89 -7.25
C VAL A 192 -6.00 -17.56 -7.40
N VAL A 193 -6.51 -16.53 -6.75
CA VAL A 193 -5.84 -15.23 -6.67
C VAL A 193 -5.19 -15.11 -5.30
N PHE A 194 -3.86 -15.10 -5.27
CA PHE A 194 -3.06 -14.78 -4.10
C PHE A 194 -2.63 -13.32 -4.19
N GLY A 195 -3.11 -12.48 -3.30
CA GLY A 195 -2.77 -11.07 -3.26
C GLY A 195 -2.03 -10.68 -2.00
N MET A 196 -0.87 -10.04 -2.12
CA MET A 196 -0.11 -9.53 -0.99
C MET A 196 0.37 -8.09 -1.24
N GLY A 197 -0.31 -7.13 -0.63
CA GLY A 197 0.10 -5.74 -0.63
C GLY A 197 1.09 -5.42 0.48
N ALA A 198 1.46 -4.15 0.61
CA ALA A 198 2.26 -3.66 1.74
C ALA A 198 1.57 -3.93 3.08
N GLY A 199 0.24 -3.79 3.15
CA GLY A 199 -0.48 -3.77 4.42
C GLY A 199 -1.35 -4.98 4.75
N SER A 200 -1.71 -5.78 3.75
CA SER A 200 -2.68 -6.85 3.85
C SER A 200 -2.38 -7.93 2.81
N TYR A 201 -2.80 -9.16 3.06
CA TYR A 201 -2.86 -10.20 2.03
C TYR A 201 -4.23 -10.87 2.01
N SER A 202 -4.57 -11.43 0.86
CA SER A 202 -5.84 -12.10 0.58
C SER A 202 -5.61 -13.31 -0.30
N ILE A 203 -6.44 -14.34 -0.13
CA ILE A 203 -6.44 -15.52 -0.98
C ILE A 203 -7.89 -15.77 -1.38
N SER A 204 -8.16 -15.74 -2.68
CA SER A 204 -9.50 -15.92 -3.23
C SER A 204 -9.51 -17.09 -4.20
N VAL A 205 -10.41 -18.03 -3.98
CA VAL A 205 -10.70 -19.12 -4.92
C VAL A 205 -11.92 -18.69 -5.73
N LEU A 206 -11.72 -18.47 -7.03
CA LEU A 206 -12.72 -17.93 -7.94
C LEU A 206 -13.11 -18.99 -8.97
N GLN A 207 -14.40 -19.11 -9.24
CA GLN A 207 -14.93 -19.88 -10.36
C GLN A 207 -15.20 -18.92 -11.52
N MET A 208 -14.47 -19.12 -12.62
CA MET A 208 -14.67 -18.37 -13.86
C MET A 208 -15.62 -19.12 -14.78
N SER A 209 -16.57 -18.40 -15.37
CA SER A 209 -17.53 -18.86 -16.39
C SER A 209 -17.73 -17.76 -17.43
N GLY A 210 -16.76 -17.61 -18.33
CA GLY A 210 -16.73 -16.51 -19.28
C GLY A 210 -16.42 -15.18 -18.57
N THR A 211 -17.40 -14.26 -18.56
CA THR A 211 -17.30 -12.97 -17.84
C THR A 211 -17.84 -13.05 -16.42
N ASP A 212 -18.53 -14.13 -16.06
CA ASP A 212 -19.07 -14.31 -14.73
C ASP A 212 -17.99 -14.90 -13.81
N ILE A 213 -17.75 -14.23 -12.69
CA ILE A 213 -16.77 -14.62 -11.68
C ILE A 213 -17.49 -14.77 -10.36
N GLU A 214 -17.51 -15.99 -9.83
CA GLU A 214 -18.06 -16.30 -8.51
C GLU A 214 -16.93 -16.56 -7.52
N THR A 215 -17.01 -15.95 -6.33
CA THR A 215 -16.06 -16.26 -5.24
C THR A 215 -16.54 -17.50 -4.50
N LYS A 216 -15.77 -18.59 -4.58
CA LYS A 216 -16.07 -19.84 -3.87
C LYS A 216 -15.70 -19.74 -2.40
N VAL A 217 -14.46 -19.36 -2.13
CA VAL A 217 -13.91 -19.18 -0.78
C VAL A 217 -12.93 -18.03 -0.82
N GLN A 218 -12.90 -17.24 0.24
CA GLN A 218 -11.96 -16.14 0.41
C GLN A 218 -11.44 -16.07 1.84
N PHE A 219 -10.17 -15.73 1.96
CA PHE A 219 -9.52 -15.39 3.21
C PHE A 219 -8.80 -14.05 3.05
N ASP A 220 -8.86 -13.22 4.08
CA ASP A 220 -8.18 -11.93 4.12
C ASP A 220 -7.52 -11.72 5.49
N ASP A 221 -6.29 -11.23 5.47
CA ASP A 221 -5.59 -10.74 6.65
C ASP A 221 -5.27 -9.25 6.48
N PRO A 222 -6.06 -8.34 7.11
CA PRO A 222 -5.84 -6.91 7.01
C PRO A 222 -4.64 -6.43 7.84
N SER A 223 -3.99 -7.33 8.59
CA SER A 223 -2.93 -7.00 9.54
C SER A 223 -1.54 -7.41 9.07
N MET A 224 -1.43 -8.22 8.02
CA MET A 224 -0.16 -8.77 7.52
C MET A 224 0.05 -8.45 6.03
N GLY A 225 1.23 -7.96 5.67
CA GLY A 225 1.66 -7.69 4.31
C GLY A 225 3.16 -7.42 4.26
N GLY A 226 3.63 -6.78 3.19
CA GLY A 226 5.04 -6.43 3.02
C GLY A 226 5.65 -5.59 4.16
N ASP A 227 4.85 -4.80 4.87
CA ASP A 227 5.25 -3.98 6.02
C ASP A 227 5.81 -4.84 7.16
N GLN A 228 5.26 -6.04 7.40
CA GLN A 228 5.74 -6.93 8.47
C GLN A 228 7.13 -7.51 8.17
N PHE A 229 7.44 -7.71 6.89
CA PHE A 229 8.76 -8.15 6.46
C PHE A 229 9.78 -7.01 6.64
N ASP A 230 9.35 -5.77 6.36
CA ASP A 230 10.17 -4.58 6.61
C ASP A 230 10.42 -4.38 8.10
N ASP A 231 9.39 -4.51 8.95
CA ASP A 231 9.49 -4.41 10.40
C ASP A 231 10.51 -5.41 10.98
N ILE A 232 10.54 -6.65 10.48
CA ILE A 232 11.50 -7.67 10.93
C ILE A 232 12.93 -7.28 10.53
N LEU A 233 13.14 -6.76 9.33
CA LEU A 233 14.45 -6.25 8.90
C LEU A 233 14.88 -5.03 9.71
N VAL A 234 13.96 -4.11 9.99
CA VAL A 234 14.21 -2.94 10.84
C VAL A 234 14.64 -3.38 12.24
N ASP A 235 13.93 -4.32 12.88
CA ASP A 235 14.33 -4.82 14.20
C ASP A 235 15.70 -5.53 14.16
N TYR A 236 15.97 -6.29 13.10
CA TYR A 236 17.30 -6.87 12.88
C TYR A 236 18.39 -5.79 12.76
N PHE A 237 18.16 -4.73 11.99
CA PHE A 237 19.13 -3.64 11.85
C PHE A 237 19.33 -2.88 13.15
N VAL A 238 18.26 -2.61 13.91
CA VAL A 238 18.37 -1.98 15.24
C VAL A 238 19.22 -2.86 16.17
N LYS A 239 19.00 -4.18 16.18
CA LYS A 239 19.82 -5.12 16.96
C LYS A 239 21.28 -5.08 16.55
N GLU A 240 21.59 -5.00 15.26
CA GLU A 240 22.96 -4.87 14.76
C GLU A 240 23.60 -3.53 15.15
N ILE A 241 22.85 -2.42 15.13
CA ILE A 241 23.35 -1.11 15.58
C ILE A 241 23.67 -1.14 17.08
N ILE A 242 22.77 -1.70 17.90
CA ILE A 242 23.02 -1.88 19.34
C ILE A 242 24.26 -2.77 19.55
N ARG A 243 24.41 -3.85 18.79
CA ARG A 243 25.56 -4.77 18.88
C ARG A 243 26.88 -4.10 18.49
N LEU A 244 26.89 -3.28 17.44
CA LEU A 244 28.10 -2.67 16.88
C LEU A 244 28.48 -1.36 17.57
N HIS A 245 27.49 -0.57 18.00
CA HIS A 245 27.68 0.81 18.46
C HIS A 245 27.13 1.06 19.87
N SER A 246 26.45 0.11 20.51
CA SER A 246 25.84 0.26 21.84
C SER A 246 24.86 1.43 21.94
N VAL A 247 24.21 1.80 20.83
CA VAL A 247 23.22 2.87 20.75
C VAL A 247 21.87 2.29 20.30
N ASP A 248 20.80 2.62 21.02
CA ASP A 248 19.43 2.33 20.60
C ASP A 248 18.84 3.57 19.93
N ILE A 249 18.37 3.40 18.69
CA ILE A 249 17.84 4.48 17.85
C ILE A 249 16.32 4.48 17.77
N ARG A 250 15.62 3.61 18.51
CA ARG A 250 14.15 3.49 18.45
C ARG A 250 13.41 4.80 18.74
N ASP A 251 13.99 5.67 19.55
CA ASP A 251 13.42 6.99 19.88
C ASP A 251 13.84 8.09 18.88
N ASP A 252 14.82 7.83 18.00
CA ASP A 252 15.26 8.75 16.95
C ASP A 252 14.39 8.58 15.69
N LYS A 253 13.36 9.42 15.59
CA LYS A 253 12.41 9.41 14.46
C LYS A 253 13.08 9.58 13.10
N HIS A 254 14.15 10.36 13.01
CA HIS A 254 14.85 10.59 11.74
C HIS A 254 15.66 9.35 11.35
N ALA A 255 16.37 8.74 12.30
CA ALA A 255 17.09 7.50 12.07
C ALA A 255 16.14 6.36 11.67
N ILE A 256 15.02 6.19 12.38
CA ILE A 256 14.05 5.12 12.11
C ILE A 256 13.43 5.26 10.72
N VAL A 257 13.03 6.47 10.30
CA VAL A 257 12.49 6.67 8.95
C VAL A 257 13.49 6.29 7.86
N ARG A 258 14.77 6.63 8.04
CA ARG A 258 15.83 6.24 7.11
C ARG A 258 16.05 4.73 7.12
N LEU A 259 15.99 4.12 8.29
CA LEU A 259 16.16 2.68 8.46
C LEU A 259 15.03 1.88 7.81
N VAL A 260 13.78 2.31 7.98
CA VAL A 260 12.59 1.71 7.35
C VAL A 260 12.71 1.79 5.82
N ALA A 261 13.09 2.95 5.28
CA ALA A 261 13.26 3.11 3.84
C ALA A 261 14.38 2.21 3.27
N GLU A 262 15.49 2.04 4.01
CA GLU A 262 16.58 1.16 3.58
C GLU A 262 16.22 -0.32 3.78
N ALA A 263 15.41 -0.67 4.78
CA ALA A 263 14.88 -2.03 4.98
C ALA A 263 13.96 -2.45 3.84
N GLU A 264 13.01 -1.60 3.44
CA GLU A 264 12.15 -1.82 2.25
C GLU A 264 12.99 -2.08 1.01
N LYS A 265 13.99 -1.22 0.76
CA LYS A 265 14.91 -1.35 -0.37
C LYS A 265 15.74 -2.62 -0.30
N THR A 266 16.22 -2.99 0.89
CA THR A 266 17.00 -4.21 1.12
C THR A 266 16.16 -5.44 0.83
N LYS A 267 14.93 -5.49 1.34
CA LYS A 267 13.96 -6.56 1.07
C LYS A 267 13.77 -6.76 -0.43
N VAL A 268 13.46 -5.68 -1.16
CA VAL A 268 13.23 -5.73 -2.61
C VAL A 268 14.47 -6.22 -3.36
N ARG A 269 15.67 -5.77 -2.98
CA ARG A 269 16.92 -6.22 -3.61
C ARG A 269 17.21 -7.68 -3.32
N LEU A 270 16.96 -8.15 -2.10
CA LEU A 270 17.19 -9.56 -1.72
C LEU A 270 16.31 -10.54 -2.50
N SER A 271 15.22 -10.09 -3.12
CA SER A 271 14.43 -10.93 -4.04
C SER A 271 15.20 -11.35 -5.30
N THR A 272 16.20 -10.58 -5.73
CA THR A 272 17.01 -10.92 -6.93
C THR A 272 18.51 -11.07 -6.65
N GLU A 273 19.02 -10.44 -5.58
CA GLU A 273 20.41 -10.52 -5.15
C GLU A 273 20.58 -11.58 -4.05
N PRO A 274 21.68 -12.35 -4.04
CA PRO A 274 21.97 -13.31 -2.96
C PRO A 274 22.40 -12.60 -1.67
N GLU A 275 23.00 -11.42 -1.78
CA GLU A 275 23.44 -10.58 -0.66
C GLU A 275 23.30 -9.10 -1.01
N VAL A 276 22.99 -8.28 -0.01
CA VAL A 276 22.84 -6.84 -0.13
C VAL A 276 23.70 -6.15 0.91
N ARG A 277 24.56 -5.23 0.48
CA ARG A 277 25.25 -4.31 1.38
C ARG A 277 24.33 -3.14 1.73
N VAL A 278 24.05 -2.99 3.02
CA VAL A 278 23.27 -1.92 3.62
C VAL A 278 24.22 -0.86 4.15
N LEU A 279 24.15 0.35 3.58
CA LEU A 279 24.99 1.48 3.97
C LEU A 279 24.13 2.72 4.22
N ILE A 280 24.02 3.14 5.48
CA ILE A 280 23.37 4.38 5.88
C ILE A 280 24.38 5.27 6.63
N PRO A 281 25.00 6.25 5.95
CA PRO A 281 25.98 7.13 6.58
C PRO A 281 25.30 8.13 7.51
N CYS A 282 25.96 8.48 8.61
CA CYS A 282 25.48 9.42 9.62
C CYS A 282 24.04 9.13 10.02
N LEU A 283 23.72 7.86 10.30
CA LEU A 283 22.38 7.41 10.66
C LEU A 283 21.90 8.11 11.94
N THR A 284 22.77 8.17 12.95
CA THR A 284 22.53 8.86 14.23
C THR A 284 23.87 9.39 14.79
N GLY A 285 23.86 9.99 15.98
CA GLY A 285 25.07 10.41 16.70
C GLY A 285 25.24 9.69 18.05
N SER A 286 26.48 9.51 18.47
CA SER A 286 26.85 9.10 19.84
C SER A 286 27.78 10.13 20.48
N ALA A 287 28.20 9.87 21.72
CA ALA A 287 29.23 10.66 22.40
C ALA A 287 30.56 10.70 21.63
N ASP A 288 30.85 9.68 20.82
CA ASP A 288 32.10 9.50 20.09
C ASP A 288 32.04 10.03 18.63
N GLY A 289 30.86 10.46 18.17
CA GLY A 289 30.67 11.02 16.83
C GLY A 289 29.49 10.41 16.05
N PRO A 290 29.39 10.67 14.74
CA PRO A 290 28.34 10.11 13.90
C PRO A 290 28.48 8.59 13.76
N ILE A 291 27.36 7.87 13.81
CA ILE A 291 27.26 6.42 13.61
C ILE A 291 26.73 6.14 12.21
N ASP A 292 27.41 5.25 11.50
CA ASP A 292 26.97 4.68 10.22
C ASP A 292 26.41 3.27 10.44
N LEU A 293 25.38 2.89 9.67
CA LEU A 293 25.05 1.48 9.50
C LEU A 293 25.79 0.96 8.27
N ASN A 294 26.67 -0.03 8.43
CA ASN A 294 27.37 -0.70 7.32
C ASN A 294 27.42 -2.21 7.57
N ILE A 295 26.40 -2.92 7.09
CA ILE A 295 26.29 -4.38 7.24
C ILE A 295 25.99 -5.04 5.89
N THR A 296 26.27 -6.32 5.77
CA THR A 296 25.83 -7.15 4.64
C THR A 296 24.75 -8.10 5.12
N VAL A 297 23.66 -8.21 4.37
CA VAL A 297 22.54 -9.10 4.64
C VAL A 297 22.45 -10.09 3.50
N SER A 298 22.48 -11.39 3.80
CA SER A 298 22.24 -12.43 2.79
C SER A 298 20.75 -12.75 2.67
N ARG A 299 20.33 -13.24 1.50
CA ARG A 299 18.97 -13.73 1.27
C ARG A 299 18.60 -14.83 2.26
N ALA A 300 19.51 -15.78 2.47
CA ALA A 300 19.32 -16.85 3.45
C ALA A 300 19.10 -16.30 4.87
N LYS A 301 19.80 -15.22 5.26
CA LYS A 301 19.56 -14.58 6.56
C LYS A 301 18.16 -13.97 6.62
N PHE A 302 17.73 -13.28 5.58
CA PHE A 302 16.39 -12.70 5.50
C PHE A 302 15.29 -13.77 5.54
N GLU A 303 15.39 -14.82 4.72
CA GLU A 303 14.46 -15.96 4.71
C GLU A 303 14.34 -16.60 6.10
N ASN A 304 15.45 -16.77 6.82
CA ASN A 304 15.43 -17.28 8.18
C ASN A 304 14.72 -16.33 9.16
N LEU A 305 14.83 -15.01 8.98
CA LEU A 305 14.16 -14.02 9.84
C LEU A 305 12.64 -14.02 9.62
N VAL A 306 12.19 -14.19 8.37
CA VAL A 306 10.78 -14.07 7.99
C VAL A 306 10.07 -15.42 7.80
N GLY A 307 10.78 -16.55 7.96
CA GLY A 307 10.26 -17.90 7.70
C GLY A 307 8.94 -18.20 8.41
N HIS A 308 8.78 -17.74 9.65
CA HIS A 308 7.55 -17.90 10.41
C HIS A 308 6.33 -17.20 9.77
N LEU A 309 6.51 -16.08 9.06
CA LEU A 309 5.43 -15.42 8.31
C LEU A 309 5.10 -16.22 7.05
N ALA A 310 6.11 -16.69 6.33
CA ALA A 310 5.94 -17.50 5.13
C ALA A 310 5.20 -18.82 5.44
N GLU A 311 5.57 -19.49 6.54
CA GLU A 311 4.89 -20.71 7.01
C GLU A 311 3.42 -20.44 7.35
N GLN A 312 3.11 -19.34 8.04
CA GLN A 312 1.73 -18.95 8.35
C GLN A 312 0.91 -18.74 7.07
N ILE A 313 1.46 -18.02 6.10
CA ILE A 313 0.81 -17.78 4.80
C ILE A 313 0.60 -19.12 4.07
N GLN A 314 1.61 -19.99 4.03
CA GLN A 314 1.52 -21.30 3.38
C GLN A 314 0.40 -22.16 3.99
N VAL A 315 0.29 -22.20 5.32
CA VAL A 315 -0.78 -22.93 6.01
C VAL A 315 -2.15 -22.37 5.62
N LYS A 316 -2.31 -21.05 5.50
CA LYS A 316 -3.56 -20.42 5.06
C LYS A 316 -3.89 -20.76 3.61
N CYS A 317 -2.91 -20.74 2.70
CA CYS A 317 -3.07 -21.18 1.31
C CYS A 317 -3.56 -22.64 1.22
N GLN A 318 -2.98 -23.53 2.03
CA GLN A 318 -3.41 -24.94 2.04
C GLN A 318 -4.82 -25.12 2.59
N ASN A 319 -5.18 -24.38 3.64
CA ASN A 319 -6.49 -24.49 4.25
C ASN A 319 -7.59 -23.98 3.32
N ILE A 320 -7.37 -22.88 2.59
CA ILE A 320 -8.42 -22.33 1.73
C ILE A 320 -8.73 -23.23 0.51
N VAL A 321 -7.74 -23.91 -0.05
CA VAL A 321 -7.96 -24.90 -1.12
C VAL A 321 -8.75 -26.10 -0.58
N LYS A 322 -8.48 -26.55 0.66
CA LYS A 322 -9.24 -27.60 1.33
C LYS A 322 -10.68 -27.16 1.63
N ASP A 323 -10.87 -25.93 2.11
CA ASP A 323 -12.20 -25.37 2.41
C ASP A 323 -13.05 -25.25 1.14
N ALA A 324 -12.41 -24.95 0.00
CA ALA A 324 -13.04 -24.97 -1.31
C ALA A 324 -13.36 -26.38 -1.84
N LYS A 325 -12.92 -27.44 -1.14
CA LYS A 325 -13.03 -28.85 -1.53
C LYS A 325 -12.44 -29.14 -2.90
N LEU A 326 -11.29 -28.52 -3.18
CA LEU A 326 -10.56 -28.66 -4.43
C LEU A 326 -9.25 -29.42 -4.22
N THR A 327 -8.78 -30.02 -5.30
CA THR A 327 -7.43 -30.57 -5.44
C THR A 327 -6.58 -29.63 -6.28
N ASN A 328 -5.27 -29.86 -6.31
CA ASN A 328 -4.36 -29.07 -7.16
C ASN A 328 -4.69 -29.20 -8.65
N GLU A 329 -5.28 -30.31 -9.09
CA GLU A 329 -5.65 -30.57 -10.48
C GLU A 329 -6.89 -29.76 -10.92
N ASP A 330 -7.72 -29.32 -9.97
CA ASP A 330 -8.91 -28.51 -10.25
C ASP A 330 -8.55 -27.03 -10.53
N ILE A 331 -7.37 -26.59 -10.08
CA ILE A 331 -6.90 -25.20 -10.20
C ILE A 331 -6.26 -25.01 -11.56
N ARG A 332 -6.85 -24.16 -12.40
CA ARG A 332 -6.34 -23.88 -13.75
C ARG A 332 -5.23 -22.84 -13.78
N GLU A 333 -5.30 -21.87 -12.88
CA GLU A 333 -4.34 -20.77 -12.83
C GLU A 333 -4.21 -20.25 -11.40
N ILE A 334 -2.99 -19.83 -11.06
CA ILE A 334 -2.70 -19.09 -9.84
C ILE A 334 -2.23 -17.70 -10.27
N ILE A 335 -3.01 -16.68 -9.91
CA ILE A 335 -2.68 -15.28 -10.14
C ILE A 335 -2.05 -14.76 -8.85
N ILE A 336 -0.82 -14.26 -8.94
CA ILE A 336 -0.13 -13.57 -7.85
C ILE A 336 -0.29 -12.07 -8.09
N MET A 337 -0.72 -11.33 -7.08
CA MET A 337 -0.87 -9.87 -7.14
C MET A 337 -0.21 -9.20 -5.93
N GLY A 338 0.36 -8.02 -6.14
CA GLY A 338 0.96 -7.22 -5.08
C GLY A 338 2.47 -7.48 -4.88
N GLY A 339 3.20 -6.40 -4.55
CA GLY A 339 4.64 -6.31 -4.83
C GLY A 339 4.91 -6.23 -6.34
N ASP A 340 6.07 -5.71 -6.77
CA ASP A 340 6.53 -5.99 -8.13
C ASP A 340 6.62 -7.52 -8.26
N ASP A 341 6.21 -8.09 -9.39
CA ASP A 341 6.28 -9.54 -9.77
C ASP A 341 7.69 -10.17 -9.69
N LYS A 342 8.64 -9.48 -9.05
CA LYS A 342 10.05 -9.82 -8.85
C LYS A 342 10.37 -10.30 -7.44
N SER A 343 9.43 -10.24 -6.48
CA SER A 343 9.62 -10.88 -5.17
C SER A 343 9.32 -12.37 -5.26
N SER A 344 10.27 -13.13 -5.81
CA SER A 344 10.30 -14.59 -5.84
C SER A 344 10.77 -15.19 -4.51
#